data_AF-A0A1Q5TEF0-F1
#
_entry.id   AF-A0A1Q5TEF0-F1
#
_cell.length_a   1.000
_cell.length_b   1.000
_cell.length_c   1.000
_cell.angle_alpha   90.00
_cell.angle_beta   90.00
_cell.angle_gamma   90.00
#
_symmetry.space_group_name_H-M   'P 1'
#
loop_
_entity.id
_entity.type
_entity.pdbx_description
1 polymer ?
#
loop_
_entity_poly.entity_id
_entity_poly.type
_entity_poly.pdbx_seq_one_letter_code
_entity_poly.pdbx_strand_id
1 'polypeptide(L)'
;MHELVIAAQQVESETGEPVRLIILDTLARCFGGADENDSKDMGAFVRGCDELKAKTGASILVVHHSGKDESKGARGSSAFRAALDVEYKINREGKKGGALVITCTKMKDAEEPETKAYDMRVVELFTDKDGEDITSLVLVDSPRDPVEEEEIERVSNKTDNHTVLWQCIRSRTALKEHCSIALVRDDLKSMGVNVKNFSRWLTKLEQDGMITRHGQELTIINQNNKD
;
A
#
# COMPACT_ATOMS: atom_id res chain seq x y z
N MET A 1 19.55 5.18 23.79
CA MET A 1 19.59 3.73 24.13
C MET A 1 19.51 3.50 25.64
N HIS A 2 20.44 4.04 26.45
CA HIS A 2 20.43 3.80 27.91
C HIS A 2 19.10 4.17 28.57
N GLU A 3 18.52 5.32 28.20
CA GLU A 3 17.22 5.77 28.70
C GLU A 3 16.07 4.81 28.38
N LEU A 4 16.06 4.18 27.20
CA LEU A 4 15.04 3.20 26.83
C LEU A 4 15.12 1.92 27.69
N VAL A 5 16.34 1.49 28.04
CA VAL A 5 16.52 0.34 28.94
C VAL A 5 16.05 0.67 30.35
N ILE A 6 16.36 1.88 30.85
CA ILE A 6 15.87 2.35 32.14
C ILE A 6 14.33 2.42 32.13
N ALA A 7 13.73 2.98 31.08
CA ALA A 7 12.29 3.05 30.95
C ALA A 7 11.65 1.65 30.94
N ALA A 8 12.23 0.67 30.23
CA ALA A 8 11.74 -0.70 30.25
C ALA A 8 11.80 -1.35 31.63
N GLN A 9 12.91 -1.14 32.36
CA GLN A 9 13.08 -1.63 33.74
C GLN A 9 12.12 -0.95 34.71
N GLN A 10 11.85 0.34 34.51
CA GLN A 10 10.89 1.08 35.33
C GLN A 10 9.46 0.54 35.13
N VAL A 11 9.04 0.31 33.89
CA VAL A 11 7.73 -0.31 33.60
C VAL A 11 7.61 -1.67 34.29
N GLU A 12 8.65 -2.51 34.21
CA GLU A 12 8.66 -3.81 34.89
C GLU A 12 8.60 -3.67 36.41
N SER A 13 9.33 -2.72 37.00
CA SER A 13 9.28 -2.46 38.44
C SER A 13 7.92 -1.94 38.91
N GLU A 14 7.21 -1.16 38.10
CA GLU A 14 5.94 -0.54 38.47
C GLU A 14 4.75 -1.49 38.24
N THR A 15 4.83 -2.34 37.23
CA THR A 15 3.71 -3.20 36.80
C THR A 15 3.90 -4.67 37.17
N GLY A 16 5.13 -5.11 37.46
CA GLY A 16 5.49 -6.51 37.63
C GLY A 16 5.62 -7.29 36.33
N GLU A 17 5.43 -6.64 35.17
CA GLU A 17 5.41 -7.28 33.86
C GLU A 17 6.56 -6.79 32.96
N PRO A 18 7.29 -7.69 32.27
CA PRO A 18 8.40 -7.29 31.42
C PRO A 18 7.90 -6.63 30.12
N VAL A 19 8.65 -5.64 29.62
CA VAL A 19 8.39 -5.07 28.29
C VAL A 19 8.74 -6.10 27.21
N ARG A 20 7.74 -6.50 26.40
CA ARG A 20 7.91 -7.46 25.29
C ARG A 20 7.93 -6.83 23.90
N LEU A 21 7.51 -5.57 23.78
CA LEU A 21 7.48 -4.84 22.52
C LEU A 21 7.86 -3.39 22.74
N ILE A 22 8.81 -2.89 21.94
CA ILE A 22 9.18 -1.48 21.89
C ILE A 22 8.87 -0.98 20.48
N ILE A 23 8.07 0.08 20.39
CA ILE A 23 7.68 0.68 19.11
C ILE A 23 8.46 1.98 18.91
N LEU A 24 9.17 2.08 17.79
CA LEU A 24 9.89 3.26 17.35
C LEU A 24 9.08 3.95 16.23
N ASP A 25 8.38 5.03 16.58
CA ASP A 25 7.50 5.77 15.67
C ASP A 25 7.93 7.24 15.53
N THR A 26 8.49 7.70 14.41
CA THR A 26 8.91 6.97 13.20
C THR A 26 10.43 6.84 13.15
N LEU A 27 10.94 5.95 12.30
CA LEU A 27 12.37 5.81 11.97
C LEU A 27 13.02 7.19 11.79
N ALA A 28 12.44 8.05 10.96
CA ALA A 28 12.96 9.39 10.66
C ALA A 28 13.13 10.30 11.87
N ARG A 29 12.21 10.21 12.85
CA ARG A 29 12.31 10.99 14.09
C ARG A 29 13.30 10.37 15.08
N CYS A 30 13.44 9.05 15.05
CA CYS A 30 14.37 8.31 15.90
C CYS A 30 15.82 8.25 15.34
N PHE A 31 16.02 8.61 14.07
CA PHE A 31 17.31 8.50 13.38
C PHE A 31 18.34 9.57 13.79
N GLY A 32 17.92 10.61 14.51
CA GLY A 32 18.84 11.56 15.15
C GLY A 32 19.68 12.42 14.20
N GLY A 33 19.18 12.71 12.99
CA GLY A 33 19.84 13.55 11.99
C GLY A 33 20.85 12.83 11.08
N ALA A 34 20.96 11.51 11.18
CA ALA A 34 21.72 10.67 10.26
C ALA A 34 21.00 10.50 8.90
N ASP A 35 21.71 10.04 7.87
CA ASP A 35 21.14 9.86 6.53
C ASP A 35 20.55 8.44 6.37
N GLU A 36 19.22 8.34 6.24
CA GLU A 36 18.53 7.05 6.04
C GLU A 36 18.94 6.31 4.75
N ASN A 37 19.54 7.02 3.79
CA ASN A 37 20.06 6.43 2.55
C ASN A 37 21.48 5.92 2.70
N ASP A 38 22.21 6.36 3.73
CA ASP A 38 23.56 5.89 4.00
C ASP A 38 23.51 4.51 4.67
N SER A 39 24.22 3.55 4.08
CA SER A 39 24.20 2.15 4.56
C SER A 39 24.92 1.99 5.90
N LYS A 40 25.89 2.84 6.22
CA LYS A 40 26.65 2.78 7.47
C LYS A 40 25.80 3.31 8.62
N ASP A 41 25.10 4.42 8.42
CA ASP A 41 24.19 5.01 9.40
C ASP A 41 23.01 4.06 9.68
N MET A 42 22.42 3.49 8.62
CA MET A 42 21.40 2.46 8.77
C MET A 42 21.89 1.22 9.51
N GLY A 43 23.11 0.76 9.20
CA GLY A 43 23.73 -0.33 9.94
C GLY A 43 23.93 0.00 11.43
N ALA A 44 24.20 1.26 11.78
CA ALA A 44 24.30 1.70 13.17
C ALA A 44 22.94 1.68 13.87
N PHE A 45 21.88 2.13 13.18
CA PHE A 45 20.51 2.05 13.69
C PHE A 45 20.08 0.60 13.98
N VAL A 46 20.31 -0.31 13.02
CA VAL A 46 20.02 -1.74 13.17
C VAL A 46 20.75 -2.33 14.37
N ARG A 47 22.07 -2.07 14.50
CA ARG A 47 22.84 -2.53 15.68
C ARG A 47 22.28 -1.99 16.99
N GLY A 48 21.83 -0.73 17.00
CA GLY A 48 21.19 -0.15 18.18
C GLY A 48 19.90 -0.86 18.57
N CYS A 49 19.09 -1.29 17.58
CA CYS A 49 17.92 -2.11 17.81
C CYS A 49 18.28 -3.49 18.35
N ASP A 50 19.31 -4.14 17.78
CA ASP A 50 19.79 -5.45 18.25
C ASP A 50 20.29 -5.40 19.71
N GLU A 51 20.99 -4.34 20.10
CA GLU A 51 21.39 -4.14 21.49
C GLU A 51 20.19 -3.96 22.43
N LEU A 52 19.15 -3.24 22.00
CA LEU A 52 17.92 -3.10 22.80
C LEU A 52 17.22 -4.44 22.96
N LYS A 53 17.09 -5.24 21.89
CA LYS A 53 16.55 -6.61 21.96
C LYS A 53 17.34 -7.44 22.97
N ALA A 54 18.67 -7.42 22.89
CA ALA A 54 19.53 -8.21 23.78
C ALA A 54 19.43 -7.79 25.26
N LYS A 55 19.29 -6.49 25.55
CA LYS A 55 19.22 -5.96 26.92
C LYS A 55 17.85 -6.08 27.57
N THR A 56 16.78 -6.10 26.77
CA THR A 56 15.39 -6.08 27.28
C THR A 56 14.63 -7.38 27.05
N GLY A 57 15.06 -8.21 26.09
CA GLY A 57 14.28 -9.36 25.63
C GLY A 57 13.04 -8.98 24.81
N ALA A 58 12.81 -7.69 24.54
CA ALA A 58 11.68 -7.20 23.76
C ALA A 58 11.93 -7.32 22.25
N SER A 59 10.84 -7.45 21.48
CA SER A 59 10.85 -7.20 20.04
C SER A 59 10.84 -5.70 19.76
N ILE A 60 11.43 -5.29 18.63
CA ILE A 60 11.42 -3.89 18.17
C ILE A 60 10.54 -3.79 16.93
N LEU A 61 9.52 -2.94 16.97
CA LEU A 61 8.70 -2.57 15.82
C LEU A 61 9.08 -1.15 15.39
N VAL A 62 9.42 -0.96 14.12
CA VAL A 62 9.81 0.34 13.58
C VAL A 62 8.78 0.80 12.57
N VAL A 63 8.19 1.98 12.80
CA VAL A 63 7.30 2.63 11.83
C VAL A 63 8.15 3.48 10.89
N HIS A 64 8.11 3.20 9.60
CA HIS A 64 8.88 3.95 8.61
C HIS A 64 8.05 4.26 7.37
N HIS A 65 8.40 5.36 6.70
CA HIS A 65 7.68 5.82 5.53
C HIS A 65 8.01 5.01 4.28
N SER A 66 7.04 4.85 3.39
CA SER A 66 7.22 4.25 2.08
C SER A 66 8.07 5.13 1.14
N GLY A 67 8.70 4.48 0.15
CA GLY A 67 9.43 5.09 -0.97
C GLY A 67 8.69 6.26 -1.60
N LYS A 68 9.39 7.22 -2.22
CA LYS A 68 8.73 8.16 -3.15
C LYS A 68 7.99 7.42 -4.28
N ASP A 69 8.45 6.23 -4.61
CA ASP A 69 7.87 5.34 -5.59
C ASP A 69 7.30 4.12 -4.84
N GLU A 70 5.99 4.12 -4.61
CA GLU A 70 5.31 3.05 -3.87
C GLU A 70 5.45 1.68 -4.55
N SER A 71 5.70 1.67 -5.87
CA SER A 71 5.96 0.46 -6.66
C SER A 71 7.34 -0.15 -6.39
N LYS A 72 8.26 0.61 -5.77
CA LYS A 72 9.64 0.19 -5.46
C LYS A 72 9.86 -0.19 -4.00
N GLY A 73 8.81 -0.20 -3.18
CA GLY A 73 8.86 -0.59 -1.77
C GLY A 73 9.15 0.58 -0.81
N ALA A 74 9.63 0.25 0.40
CA ALA A 74 9.86 1.23 1.45
C ALA A 74 11.08 2.14 1.19
N ARG A 75 11.15 3.32 1.85
CA ARG A 75 12.38 4.14 1.85
C ARG A 75 13.45 3.47 2.71
N GLY A 76 14.70 3.67 2.30
CA GLY A 76 15.88 3.24 3.04
C GLY A 76 16.81 2.38 2.19
N SER A 77 18.01 2.16 2.71
CA SER A 77 18.97 1.25 2.07
C SER A 77 18.40 -0.18 2.00
N SER A 78 18.79 -0.93 0.96
CA SER A 78 18.53 -2.38 0.88
C SER A 78 19.05 -3.13 2.12
N ALA A 79 20.06 -2.58 2.80
CA ALA A 79 20.58 -3.09 4.06
C ALA A 79 19.55 -3.03 5.20
N PHE A 80 18.67 -2.02 5.25
CA PHE A 80 17.60 -1.98 6.25
C PHE A 80 16.65 -3.15 6.06
N ARG A 81 16.11 -3.32 4.85
CA ARG A 81 15.21 -4.42 4.51
C ARG A 81 15.88 -5.78 4.76
N ALA A 82 17.17 -5.92 4.48
CA ALA A 82 17.91 -7.15 4.75
C ALA A 82 17.95 -7.51 6.24
N ALA A 83 18.02 -6.52 7.13
CA ALA A 83 18.09 -6.71 8.58
C ALA A 83 16.75 -7.03 9.26
N LEU A 84 15.62 -6.74 8.64
CA LEU A 84 14.29 -7.02 9.22
C LEU A 84 13.99 -8.52 9.25
N ASP A 85 13.38 -9.02 10.31
CA ASP A 85 12.84 -10.39 10.32
C ASP A 85 11.45 -10.45 9.65
N VAL A 86 10.64 -9.41 9.85
CA VAL A 86 9.29 -9.26 9.28
C VAL A 86 9.10 -7.83 8.79
N GLU A 87 8.42 -7.66 7.65
CA GLU A 87 8.04 -6.35 7.11
C GLU A 87 6.58 -6.39 6.63
N TYR A 88 5.79 -5.41 7.05
CA TYR A 88 4.44 -5.17 6.55
C TYR A 88 4.35 -3.81 5.89
N LYS A 89 3.72 -3.78 4.72
CA LYS A 89 3.34 -2.55 4.01
C LYS A 89 1.87 -2.27 4.23
N ILE A 90 1.56 -1.03 4.64
CA ILE A 90 0.19 -0.55 4.84
C ILE A 90 -0.13 0.46 3.73
N ASN A 91 -1.21 0.23 2.98
CA ASN A 91 -1.70 1.15 1.95
C ASN A 91 -3.19 1.43 2.15
N ARG A 92 -3.69 2.54 1.60
CA ARG A 92 -5.15 2.74 1.49
C ARG A 92 -5.68 1.89 0.34
N GLU A 93 -6.85 1.29 0.53
CA GLU A 93 -7.55 0.59 -0.55
C GLU A 93 -8.29 1.60 -1.43
N GLY A 94 -7.92 1.69 -2.71
CA GLY A 94 -8.52 2.62 -3.66
C GLY A 94 -8.27 4.10 -3.35
N LYS A 95 -8.64 4.96 -4.30
CA LYS A 95 -8.52 6.43 -4.14
C LYS A 95 -9.48 7.01 -3.11
N LYS A 96 -10.59 6.32 -2.84
CA LYS A 96 -11.64 6.77 -1.90
C LYS A 96 -11.34 6.42 -0.44
N GLY A 97 -10.32 5.58 -0.17
CA GLY A 97 -9.72 5.45 1.16
C GLY A 97 -10.63 4.95 2.28
N GLY A 98 -11.52 4.00 1.98
CA GLY A 98 -12.45 3.42 2.96
C GLY A 98 -11.84 2.29 3.80
N ALA A 99 -10.68 1.77 3.42
CA ALA A 99 -10.01 0.66 4.09
C ALA A 99 -8.49 0.78 4.02
N LEU A 100 -7.81 0.03 4.90
CA LEU A 100 -6.37 -0.18 4.89
C LEU A 100 -6.05 -1.60 4.44
N VAL A 101 -5.16 -1.74 3.46
CA VAL A 101 -4.60 -3.00 3.00
C VAL A 101 -3.28 -3.25 3.72
N ILE A 102 -3.16 -4.39 4.37
CA ILE A 102 -1.96 -4.86 5.07
C ILE A 102 -1.35 -6.00 4.26
N THR A 103 -0.16 -5.78 3.73
CA THR A 103 0.59 -6.75 2.93
C THR A 103 1.86 -7.14 3.67
N CYS A 104 2.08 -8.43 3.93
CA CYS A 104 3.38 -8.93 4.33
C CYS A 104 4.33 -8.84 3.14
N THR A 105 5.40 -8.07 3.25
CA THR A 105 6.40 -7.89 2.19
C THR A 105 7.71 -8.58 2.51
N LYS A 106 7.89 -9.10 3.73
CA LYS A 106 8.99 -9.97 4.11
C LYS A 106 8.58 -10.83 5.31
N MET A 107 8.82 -12.14 5.22
CA MET A 107 8.79 -13.06 6.36
C MET A 107 10.01 -13.99 6.28
N LYS A 108 10.77 -14.10 7.38
CA LYS A 108 12.02 -14.88 7.41
C LYS A 108 11.83 -16.33 7.86
N ASP A 109 11.18 -16.52 9.01
CA ASP A 109 11.14 -17.80 9.71
C ASP A 109 9.74 -18.46 9.67
N ALA A 110 8.87 -18.01 8.76
CA ALA A 110 7.52 -18.52 8.54
C ALA A 110 7.02 -18.23 7.11
N GLU A 111 5.89 -18.83 6.73
CA GLU A 111 5.18 -18.47 5.50
C GLU A 111 4.63 -17.04 5.60
N GLU A 112 4.62 -16.32 4.47
CA GLU A 112 4.01 -15.00 4.40
C GLU A 112 2.49 -15.12 4.57
N PRO A 113 1.89 -14.39 5.54
CA PRO A 113 0.45 -14.40 5.70
C PRO A 113 -0.24 -13.70 4.52
N GLU A 114 -1.50 -14.07 4.29
CA GLU A 114 -2.32 -13.46 3.26
C GLU A 114 -2.47 -11.95 3.46
N THR A 115 -2.50 -11.22 2.35
CA THR A 115 -2.86 -9.79 2.38
C THR A 115 -4.33 -9.65 2.77
N LYS A 116 -4.63 -8.77 3.71
CA LYS A 116 -6.00 -8.47 4.16
C LYS A 116 -6.28 -6.98 4.15
N ALA A 117 -7.54 -6.64 3.92
CA ALA A 117 -8.05 -5.29 4.03
C ALA A 117 -8.92 -5.16 5.28
N TYR A 118 -8.87 -3.99 5.90
CA TYR A 118 -9.66 -3.63 7.07
C TYR A 118 -10.38 -2.31 6.80
N ASP A 119 -11.71 -2.34 6.88
CA ASP A 119 -12.51 -1.15 6.71
C ASP A 119 -12.27 -0.15 7.84
N MET A 120 -12.42 1.13 7.52
CA MET A 120 -12.33 2.20 8.49
C MET A 120 -13.70 2.86 8.65
N ARG A 121 -14.03 3.23 9.89
CA ARG A 121 -15.24 4.00 10.19
C ARG A 121 -14.88 5.26 10.97
N VAL A 122 -15.63 6.32 10.70
CA VAL A 122 -15.54 7.55 11.48
C VAL A 122 -16.31 7.35 12.78
N VAL A 123 -15.72 7.75 13.90
CA VAL A 123 -16.36 7.81 15.21
C VAL A 123 -16.35 9.25 15.70
N GLU A 124 -17.49 9.71 16.18
CA GLU A 124 -17.62 11.00 16.86
C GLU A 124 -17.06 10.87 18.27
N LEU A 125 -16.14 11.75 18.65
CA LEU A 125 -15.54 11.78 19.98
C LEU A 125 -16.32 12.72 20.89
N PHE A 126 -16.51 13.96 20.43
CA PHE A 126 -17.27 15.01 21.12
C PHE A 126 -17.57 16.15 20.15
N THR A 127 -18.52 17.01 20.52
CA THR A 127 -18.76 18.28 19.84
C THR A 127 -17.99 19.38 20.58
N ASP A 128 -17.25 20.21 19.85
CA ASP A 128 -16.49 21.29 20.45
C ASP A 128 -17.38 22.48 20.86
N LYS A 129 -16.77 23.52 21.40
CA LYS A 129 -17.44 24.74 21.89
C LYS A 129 -18.13 25.54 20.77
N ASP A 130 -17.72 25.34 19.52
CA ASP A 130 -18.21 26.05 18.35
C ASP A 130 -19.32 25.25 17.64
N GLY A 131 -19.64 24.05 18.16
CA GLY A 131 -20.69 23.17 17.64
C GLY A 131 -20.19 22.22 16.54
N GLU A 132 -18.87 22.09 16.36
CA GLU A 132 -18.27 21.20 15.36
C GLU A 132 -18.01 19.81 15.94
N ASP A 133 -18.38 18.77 15.20
CA ASP A 133 -18.12 17.38 15.61
C ASP A 133 -16.65 17.04 15.41
N ILE A 134 -15.95 16.78 16.52
CA ILE A 134 -14.61 16.24 16.51
C ILE A 134 -14.70 14.73 16.34
N THR A 135 -14.14 14.25 15.24
CA THR A 135 -14.19 12.83 14.87
C THR A 135 -12.81 12.20 14.83
N SER A 136 -12.78 10.87 14.90
CA SER A 136 -11.59 10.05 14.67
C SER A 136 -11.91 8.96 13.64
N LEU A 137 -10.88 8.47 12.96
CA LEU A 137 -11.00 7.36 12.03
C LEU A 137 -10.45 6.11 12.70
N VAL A 138 -11.30 5.10 12.87
CA VAL A 138 -10.93 3.83 13.54
C VAL A 138 -11.07 2.66 12.58
N LEU A 139 -10.22 1.66 12.80
CA LEU A 139 -10.23 0.40 12.08
C LEU A 139 -11.39 -0.48 12.58
N VAL A 140 -12.09 -1.14 11.67
CA VAL A 140 -13.05 -2.20 11.95
C VAL A 140 -12.28 -3.51 11.97
N ASP A 141 -12.19 -4.13 13.15
CA ASP A 141 -11.45 -5.38 13.36
C ASP A 141 -12.20 -6.59 12.81
N SER A 142 -12.36 -6.60 11.49
CA SER A 142 -12.96 -7.67 10.71
C SER A 142 -12.21 -7.73 9.39
N PRO A 143 -11.20 -8.62 9.26
CA PRO A 143 -10.45 -8.72 8.03
C PRO A 143 -11.35 -9.20 6.89
N ARG A 144 -11.13 -8.63 5.71
CA ARG A 144 -11.69 -9.12 4.45
C ARG A 144 -10.59 -9.23 3.42
N ASP A 145 -10.88 -9.94 2.34
CA ASP A 145 -10.00 -9.91 1.19
C ASP A 145 -9.97 -8.48 0.61
N PRO A 146 -8.79 -8.00 0.18
CA PRO A 146 -8.72 -6.74 -0.55
C PRO A 146 -9.59 -6.82 -1.79
N VAL A 147 -10.28 -5.74 -2.10
CA VAL A 147 -10.96 -5.63 -3.39
C VAL A 147 -9.86 -5.63 -4.45
N GLU A 148 -9.97 -6.52 -5.43
CA GLU A 148 -9.14 -6.41 -6.64
C GLU A 148 -9.40 -5.03 -7.24
N GLU A 149 -8.46 -4.11 -7.09
CA GLU A 149 -8.48 -2.88 -7.84
C GLU A 149 -8.55 -3.29 -9.31
N GLU A 150 -9.68 -3.00 -9.96
CA GLU A 150 -9.78 -3.11 -11.41
C GLU A 150 -8.52 -2.47 -11.99
N GLU A 151 -7.76 -3.17 -12.83
CA GLU A 151 -6.40 -2.73 -13.25
C GLU A 151 -6.40 -1.26 -13.69
N ILE A 152 -7.52 -0.81 -14.25
CA ILE A 152 -7.84 0.56 -14.62
C ILE A 152 -7.65 1.61 -13.51
N GLU A 153 -7.77 1.27 -12.23
CA GLU A 153 -7.58 2.20 -11.10
C GLU A 153 -6.12 2.66 -10.98
N ARG A 154 -5.16 1.84 -11.42
CA ARG A 154 -3.71 2.16 -11.48
C ARG A 154 -3.38 3.21 -12.54
N VAL A 155 -4.29 3.50 -13.48
CA VAL A 155 -4.13 4.55 -14.50
C VAL A 155 -4.23 5.94 -13.85
N SER A 156 -3.11 6.66 -13.81
CA SER A 156 -3.06 8.04 -13.30
C SER A 156 -3.79 9.00 -14.25
N ASN A 157 -4.38 10.09 -13.76
CA ASN A 157 -5.08 11.09 -14.60
C ASN A 157 -6.15 10.52 -15.55
N LYS A 158 -6.81 9.42 -15.15
CA LYS A 158 -7.91 8.82 -15.89
C LYS A 158 -9.22 9.57 -15.65
N THR A 159 -10.10 9.50 -16.63
CA THR A 159 -11.50 9.96 -16.55
C THR A 159 -12.44 8.76 -16.61
N ASP A 160 -13.72 8.94 -16.29
CA ASP A 160 -14.72 7.86 -16.36
C ASP A 160 -14.78 7.19 -17.74
N ASN A 161 -14.53 7.93 -18.81
CA ASN A 161 -14.48 7.36 -20.17
C ASN A 161 -13.32 6.36 -20.37
N HIS A 162 -12.20 6.51 -19.64
CA HIS A 162 -11.13 5.51 -19.64
C HIS A 162 -11.60 4.25 -18.92
N THR A 163 -12.34 4.40 -17.82
CA THR A 163 -12.93 3.30 -17.07
C THR A 163 -13.91 2.51 -17.93
N VAL A 164 -14.86 3.19 -18.58
CA VAL A 164 -15.83 2.55 -19.47
C VAL A 164 -15.15 1.88 -20.66
N LEU A 165 -14.15 2.52 -21.28
CA LEU A 165 -13.38 1.93 -22.38
C LEU A 165 -12.70 0.62 -21.97
N TRP A 166 -12.00 0.62 -20.83
CA TRP A 166 -11.34 -0.58 -20.32
C TRP A 166 -12.35 -1.68 -19.98
N GLN A 167 -13.51 -1.33 -19.40
CA GLN A 167 -14.57 -2.30 -19.09
C GLN A 167 -15.13 -2.99 -20.35
N CYS A 168 -15.33 -2.25 -21.45
CA CYS A 168 -15.74 -2.83 -22.73
C CYS A 168 -14.70 -3.84 -23.25
N ILE A 169 -13.41 -3.48 -23.22
CA ILE A 169 -12.32 -4.37 -23.65
C ILE A 169 -12.27 -5.62 -22.76
N ARG A 170 -12.32 -5.45 -21.44
CA ARG A 170 -12.30 -6.55 -20.47
C ARG A 170 -13.47 -7.51 -20.65
N SER A 171 -14.67 -6.97 -20.83
CA SER A 171 -15.87 -7.78 -21.03
C SER A 171 -15.76 -8.65 -22.29
N ARG A 172 -15.36 -8.06 -23.43
CA ARG A 172 -15.13 -8.81 -24.67
C ARG A 172 -14.07 -9.90 -24.50
N THR A 173 -12.95 -9.59 -23.86
CA THR A 173 -11.88 -10.56 -23.60
C THR A 173 -12.35 -11.71 -22.71
N ALA A 174 -13.08 -11.42 -21.63
CA ALA A 174 -13.62 -12.43 -20.72
C ALA A 174 -14.64 -13.35 -21.40
N LEU A 175 -15.45 -12.81 -22.31
CA LEU A 175 -16.43 -13.55 -23.11
C LEU A 175 -15.82 -14.24 -24.34
N LYS A 176 -14.51 -14.09 -24.58
CA LYS A 176 -13.79 -14.59 -25.76
C LYS A 176 -14.39 -14.08 -27.09
N GLU A 177 -14.92 -12.86 -27.08
CA GLU A 177 -15.41 -12.18 -28.27
C GLU A 177 -14.29 -11.46 -29.02
N HIS A 178 -14.51 -11.18 -30.30
CA HIS A 178 -13.62 -10.30 -31.07
C HIS A 178 -13.55 -8.90 -30.43
N CYS A 179 -12.33 -8.40 -30.25
CA CYS A 179 -12.06 -7.14 -29.56
C CYS A 179 -11.27 -6.20 -30.47
N SER A 180 -11.96 -5.65 -31.47
CA SER A 180 -11.37 -4.69 -32.40
C SER A 180 -11.69 -3.25 -32.02
N ILE A 181 -10.87 -2.30 -32.47
CA ILE A 181 -11.05 -0.86 -32.27
C ILE A 181 -12.46 -0.40 -32.69
N ALA A 182 -12.96 -0.92 -33.81
CA ALA A 182 -14.28 -0.56 -34.33
C ALA A 182 -15.40 -1.07 -33.41
N LEU A 183 -15.32 -2.34 -33.00
CA LEU A 183 -16.33 -2.96 -32.13
C LEU A 183 -16.40 -2.28 -30.77
N VAL A 184 -15.25 -2.06 -30.14
CA VAL A 184 -15.19 -1.36 -28.84
C VAL A 184 -15.71 0.06 -28.98
N ARG A 185 -15.38 0.78 -30.06
CA ARG A 185 -15.94 2.11 -30.31
C ARG A 185 -17.46 2.10 -30.44
N ASP A 186 -18.03 1.07 -31.05
CA ASP A 186 -19.48 0.95 -31.21
C ASP A 186 -20.18 0.56 -29.89
N ASP A 187 -19.54 -0.22 -29.02
CA ASP A 187 -20.02 -0.47 -27.65
C ASP A 187 -20.11 0.83 -26.85
N LEU A 188 -19.07 1.67 -26.90
CA LEU A 188 -19.11 2.95 -26.19
C LEU A 188 -20.25 3.84 -26.69
N LYS A 189 -20.52 3.84 -28.00
CA LYS A 189 -21.67 4.59 -28.55
C LYS A 189 -23.00 4.02 -28.10
N SER A 190 -23.15 2.69 -28.05
CA SER A 190 -24.40 2.05 -27.62
C SER A 190 -24.70 2.33 -26.14
N MET A 191 -23.64 2.52 -25.34
CA MET A 191 -23.71 2.96 -23.94
C MET A 191 -23.90 4.49 -23.78
N GLY A 192 -24.07 5.24 -24.86
CA GLY A 192 -24.29 6.70 -24.82
C GLY A 192 -23.03 7.55 -24.61
N VAL A 193 -21.83 6.97 -24.73
CA VAL A 193 -20.57 7.69 -24.54
C VAL A 193 -20.20 8.48 -25.80
N ASN A 194 -19.83 9.76 -25.63
CA ASN A 194 -19.33 10.59 -26.73
C ASN A 194 -17.89 10.21 -27.12
N VAL A 195 -17.73 9.47 -28.23
CA VAL A 195 -16.44 8.91 -28.68
C VAL A 195 -15.51 9.89 -29.40
N LYS A 196 -15.74 11.22 -29.36
CA LYS A 196 -14.86 12.22 -30.04
C LYS A 196 -13.39 12.11 -29.61
N ASN A 197 -13.14 11.76 -28.36
CA ASN A 197 -11.78 11.64 -27.79
C ASN A 197 -11.30 10.19 -27.67
N PHE A 198 -11.98 9.22 -28.31
CA PHE A 198 -11.69 7.79 -28.18
C PHE A 198 -10.21 7.43 -28.38
N SER A 199 -9.58 7.97 -29.43
CA SER A 199 -8.17 7.67 -29.72
C SER A 199 -7.24 8.10 -28.60
N ARG A 200 -7.54 9.21 -27.90
CA ARG A 200 -6.73 9.67 -26.75
C ARG A 200 -6.85 8.72 -25.58
N TRP A 201 -8.05 8.22 -25.30
CA TRP A 201 -8.28 7.25 -24.22
C TRP A 201 -7.55 5.94 -24.50
N LEU A 202 -7.64 5.45 -25.73
CA LEU A 202 -6.97 4.22 -26.16
C LEU A 202 -5.44 4.33 -26.06
N THR A 203 -4.86 5.43 -26.55
CA THR A 203 -3.41 5.70 -26.42
C THR A 203 -2.97 5.75 -24.97
N LYS A 204 -3.78 6.33 -24.08
CA LYS A 204 -3.46 6.35 -22.65
C LYS A 204 -3.46 4.96 -22.02
N LEU A 205 -4.48 4.14 -22.29
CA LEU A 205 -4.52 2.77 -21.77
C LEU A 205 -3.34 1.92 -22.28
N GLU A 206 -2.91 2.13 -23.52
CA GLU A 206 -1.72 1.47 -24.07
C GLU A 206 -0.42 1.96 -23.41
N GLN A 207 -0.27 3.28 -23.24
CA GLN A 207 0.91 3.87 -22.58
C GLN A 207 1.05 3.44 -21.12
N ASP A 208 -0.08 3.33 -20.41
CA ASP A 208 -0.11 2.90 -19.01
C ASP A 208 -0.09 1.36 -18.87
N GLY A 209 0.10 0.63 -19.99
CA GLY A 209 0.32 -0.81 -19.99
C GLY A 209 -0.91 -1.65 -19.64
N MET A 210 -2.11 -1.16 -19.92
CA MET A 210 -3.37 -1.89 -19.72
C MET A 210 -3.74 -2.76 -20.92
N ILE A 211 -3.37 -2.31 -22.13
CA ILE A 211 -3.71 -2.99 -23.39
C ILE A 211 -2.54 -2.93 -24.38
N THR A 212 -2.51 -3.86 -25.33
CA THR A 212 -1.71 -3.78 -26.55
C THR A 212 -2.60 -3.66 -27.79
N ARG A 213 -2.05 -3.02 -28.84
CA ARG A 213 -2.71 -2.90 -30.14
C ARG A 213 -1.94 -3.66 -31.21
N HIS A 214 -2.62 -4.58 -31.88
CA HIS A 214 -2.10 -5.30 -33.04
C HIS A 214 -2.94 -4.95 -34.27
N GLY A 215 -2.59 -3.85 -34.93
CA GLY A 215 -3.40 -3.31 -36.03
C GLY A 215 -4.75 -2.79 -35.52
N GLN A 216 -5.83 -3.50 -35.84
CA GLN A 216 -7.19 -3.18 -35.36
C GLN A 216 -7.58 -3.96 -34.11
N GLU A 217 -6.82 -4.97 -33.70
CA GLU A 217 -7.14 -5.82 -32.56
C GLU A 217 -6.57 -5.24 -31.25
N LEU A 218 -7.34 -5.41 -30.17
CA LEU A 218 -7.02 -4.98 -28.82
C LEU A 218 -6.93 -6.19 -27.89
N THR A 219 -5.87 -6.24 -27.09
CA THR A 219 -5.65 -7.30 -26.10
C THR A 219 -5.28 -6.71 -24.74
N ILE A 220 -5.81 -7.29 -23.65
CA ILE A 220 -5.45 -6.88 -22.28
C ILE A 220 -4.08 -7.46 -21.93
N ILE A 221 -3.28 -6.66 -21.23
CA ILE A 221 -2.02 -7.10 -20.65
C ILE A 221 -2.32 -7.62 -19.24
N ASN A 222 -2.45 -8.94 -19.08
CA ASN A 222 -2.55 -9.53 -17.74
C ASN A 222 -1.24 -9.32 -16.99
N GLN A 223 -1.24 -8.47 -15.96
CA GLN A 223 -0.05 -8.25 -15.13
C GLN A 223 0.29 -9.43 -14.21
N ASN A 224 -0.53 -10.49 -14.20
CA ASN A 224 -0.33 -11.70 -13.39
C ASN A 224 0.59 -12.77 -14.01
N ASN A 225 1.13 -12.55 -15.23
CA ASN A 225 2.09 -13.47 -15.88
C ASN A 225 3.45 -12.80 -16.11
N LYS A 226 4.08 -12.33 -15.04
CA LYS A 226 5.53 -12.14 -15.01
C LYS A 226 6.10 -13.11 -13.99
N ASP A 227 6.39 -14.31 -14.49
CA ASP A 227 7.36 -15.23 -13.90
C ASP A 227 8.75 -14.57 -13.80
#